data_AF-A0A3P7LV57-F1
#
_entry.id   AF-A0A3P7LV57-F1
#
_cell.length_a   1.000
_cell.length_b   1.000
_cell.length_c   1.000
_cell.angle_alpha   90.00
_cell.angle_beta   90.00
_cell.angle_gamma   90.00
#
_symmetry.space_group_name_H-M   'P 1'
#
loop_
_entity.id
_entity.type
_entity.pdbx_description
1 polymer ?
#
loop_
_entity_poly.entity_id
_entity_poly.type
_entity_poly.pdbx_seq_one_letter_code
_entity_poly.pdbx_strand_id
1 'polypeptide(L)'
;MVHCADLSNTAKPLDLYTRWMNRLMEEFFLQGDRERAAGLDISPMCDRQTATVEKSQVSFIDFISHPLWETWSDLVHPAAQGILELLEYNRNWYFNLIHSEDKADDSN
;
A
#
# COMPACT_ATOMS: atom_id res chain seq x y z
N MET A 1 13.31 3.16 -14.27
CA MET A 1 12.45 4.31 -14.64
C MET A 1 10.99 3.92 -14.83
N VAL A 2 10.57 3.18 -15.87
CA VAL A 2 9.13 2.84 -16.09
C VAL A 2 8.53 2.04 -14.93
N HIS A 3 9.24 1.04 -14.41
CA HIS A 3 8.76 0.26 -13.27
C HIS A 3 8.61 1.12 -11.98
N CYS A 4 9.52 2.07 -11.75
CA CYS A 4 9.40 3.04 -10.66
C CYS A 4 8.15 3.92 -10.84
N ALA A 5 7.84 4.32 -12.08
CA ALA A 5 6.64 5.11 -12.36
C ALA A 5 5.35 4.32 -12.08
N ASP A 6 5.32 3.04 -12.46
CA ASP A 6 4.19 2.13 -12.21
C ASP A 6 3.92 1.94 -10.71
N LEU A 7 5.00 1.80 -9.91
CA LEU A 7 4.94 1.70 -8.45
C LEU A 7 5.10 3.04 -7.73
N SER A 8 4.77 4.16 -8.38
CA SER A 8 4.99 5.49 -7.81
C SER A 8 3.88 5.96 -6.87
N ASN A 9 2.75 5.27 -6.84
CA ASN A 9 1.60 5.60 -5.99
C ASN A 9 1.97 5.72 -4.51
N THR A 10 2.81 4.84 -4.00
CA THR A 10 3.27 4.80 -2.60
C THR A 10 4.12 6.01 -2.21
N ALA A 11 4.68 6.73 -3.18
CA ALA A 11 5.55 7.90 -2.97
C ALA A 11 4.94 9.22 -3.49
N LYS A 12 3.60 9.28 -3.60
CA LYS A 12 2.86 10.53 -3.87
C LYS A 12 2.36 11.18 -2.59
N PRO A 13 1.95 12.47 -2.62
CA PRO A 13 1.17 13.06 -1.55
C PRO A 13 0.04 12.15 -1.08
N LEU A 14 -0.20 12.10 0.23
CA LEU A 14 -1.05 11.12 0.88
C LEU A 14 -2.49 11.11 0.33
N ASP A 15 -3.03 12.27 -0.03
CA ASP A 15 -4.36 12.40 -0.65
C ASP A 15 -4.45 11.69 -2.00
N LEU A 16 -3.37 11.71 -2.78
CA LEU A 16 -3.28 10.96 -4.04
C LEU A 16 -3.05 9.48 -3.77
N TYR A 17 -2.16 9.14 -2.84
CA TYR A 17 -1.86 7.75 -2.53
C TYR A 17 -3.11 6.99 -2.05
N THR A 18 -3.84 7.55 -1.09
CA THR A 18 -5.09 6.98 -0.57
C THR A 18 -6.16 6.82 -1.65
N ARG A 19 -6.29 7.78 -2.58
CA ARG A 19 -7.19 7.64 -3.74
C ARG A 19 -6.82 6.47 -4.65
N TRP A 20 -5.53 6.24 -4.88
CA TRP A 20 -5.07 5.07 -5.64
C TRP A 20 -5.33 3.77 -4.88
N MET A 21 -5.12 3.74 -3.56
CA MET A 21 -5.38 2.57 -2.74
C MET A 21 -6.86 2.19 -2.70
N ASN A 22 -7.76 3.16 -2.60
CA ASN A 22 -9.19 2.89 -2.65
C ASN A 22 -9.60 2.24 -3.99
N ARG A 23 -9.02 2.69 -5.10
CA ARG A 23 -9.27 2.10 -6.44
C ARG A 23 -8.71 0.70 -6.56
N LEU A 24 -7.49 0.48 -6.07
CA LEU A 24 -6.83 -0.83 -6.11
C LEU A 24 -7.60 -1.86 -5.28
N MET A 25 -8.00 -1.49 -4.06
CA MET A 25 -8.77 -2.38 -3.19
C MET A 25 -10.17 -2.66 -3.75
N GLU A 26 -10.83 -1.66 -4.32
CA GLU A 26 -12.10 -1.88 -5.03
C GLU A 26 -11.96 -2.91 -6.15
N GLU A 27 -10.89 -2.82 -6.96
CA GLU A 27 -10.60 -3.80 -8.01
C GLU A 27 -10.38 -5.20 -7.44
N PHE A 28 -9.56 -5.34 -6.39
CA PHE A 28 -9.29 -6.62 -5.74
C PHE A 28 -10.56 -7.23 -5.15
N PHE A 29 -11.41 -6.42 -4.52
CA PHE A 29 -12.66 -6.91 -3.94
C PHE A 29 -13.66 -7.34 -5.01
N LEU A 30 -13.73 -6.61 -6.14
CA LEU A 30 -14.55 -7.03 -7.28
C LEU A 30 -14.03 -8.34 -7.90
N GLN A 31 -12.72 -8.58 -7.90
CA GLN A 31 -12.15 -9.86 -8.29
C GLN A 31 -12.57 -10.96 -7.31
N GLY A 32 -12.44 -10.75 -6.00
CA GLY A 32 -12.81 -11.75 -4.99
C GLY A 32 -14.30 -12.09 -5.00
N ASP A 33 -15.17 -11.11 -5.27
CA ASP A 33 -16.61 -11.37 -5.45
C ASP A 33 -16.88 -12.29 -6.66
N ARG A 34 -16.14 -12.11 -7.75
CA ARG A 34 -16.26 -12.96 -8.95
C ARG A 34 -15.71 -14.37 -8.70
N GLU A 35 -14.59 -14.49 -8.00
CA GLU A 35 -14.00 -15.77 -7.60
C GLU A 35 -14.98 -16.56 -6.72
N ARG A 36 -15.57 -15.89 -5.72
CA ARG A 36 -16.61 -16.46 -4.85
C ARG A 36 -17.83 -16.91 -5.63
N ALA A 37 -18.34 -16.07 -6.54
CA ALA A 37 -19.49 -16.41 -7.38
C ALA A 37 -19.22 -17.59 -8.33
N ALA A 38 -17.97 -17.75 -8.77
CA ALA A 38 -17.53 -18.87 -9.59
C ALA A 38 -17.22 -20.15 -8.79
N GLY A 39 -17.29 -20.11 -7.45
CA GLY A 39 -16.92 -21.23 -6.60
C GLY A 39 -15.42 -21.52 -6.57
N LEU A 40 -14.59 -20.50 -6.82
CA LEU A 40 -13.13 -20.57 -6.76
C LEU A 40 -12.63 -20.15 -5.37
N ASP A 41 -11.42 -20.58 -5.03
CA ASP A 41 -10.69 -20.03 -3.89
C ASP A 41 -10.43 -18.53 -4.13
N ILE A 42 -10.69 -17.70 -3.13
CA ILE A 42 -10.50 -16.26 -3.24
C ILE A 42 -9.01 -15.94 -3.15
N SER A 43 -8.53 -15.15 -4.09
CA SER A 43 -7.13 -14.71 -4.16
C SER A 43 -6.74 -13.90 -2.92
N PRO A 44 -5.46 -13.95 -2.50
CA PRO A 44 -4.97 -13.11 -1.41
C PRO A 44 -5.34 -11.63 -1.64
N MET A 45 -5.69 -10.93 -0.56
CA MET A 45 -6.14 -9.52 -0.56
C MET A 45 -7.47 -9.23 -1.28
N CYS A 46 -8.07 -10.20 -1.94
CA CYS A 46 -9.31 -10.01 -2.71
C CYS A 46 -10.58 -10.21 -1.88
N ASP A 47 -10.49 -10.72 -0.65
CA ASP A 47 -11.64 -10.85 0.23
C ASP A 47 -11.83 -9.60 1.12
N ARG A 48 -12.87 -8.82 0.82
CA ARG A 48 -13.27 -7.63 1.59
C ARG A 48 -13.61 -7.90 3.06
N GLN A 49 -13.84 -9.16 3.44
CA GLN A 49 -14.18 -9.53 4.82
C GLN A 49 -12.95 -9.81 5.69
N THR A 50 -11.80 -10.11 5.07
CA THR A 50 -10.59 -10.55 5.77
C THR A 50 -9.36 -9.73 5.40
N ALA A 51 -9.44 -8.88 4.37
CA ALA A 51 -8.33 -8.03 3.95
C ALA A 51 -7.94 -7.04 5.05
N THR A 52 -6.63 -6.98 5.34
CA THR A 52 -6.02 -6.01 6.25
C THR A 52 -5.23 -5.00 5.43
N VAL A 53 -5.93 -3.98 4.93
CA VAL A 53 -5.40 -3.06 3.91
C VAL A 53 -4.15 -2.34 4.41
N GLU A 54 -4.20 -1.80 5.62
CA GLU A 54 -3.14 -1.00 6.24
C GLU A 54 -1.88 -1.83 6.45
N LYS A 55 -2.02 -3.05 7.00
CA LYS A 55 -0.92 -4.00 7.20
C LYS A 55 -0.28 -4.40 5.88
N SER A 56 -1.09 -4.61 4.85
CA SER A 56 -0.60 -4.92 3.51
C SER A 56 0.10 -3.76 2.83
N GLN A 57 -0.32 -2.51 3.06
CA GLN A 57 0.39 -1.34 2.53
C GLN A 57 1.76 -1.15 3.19
N VAL A 58 1.85 -1.30 4.52
CA VAL A 58 3.15 -1.27 5.21
C VAL A 58 4.08 -2.36 4.66
N SER A 59 3.58 -3.59 4.55
CA SER A 59 4.36 -4.71 4.04
C SER A 59 4.79 -4.50 2.58
N PHE A 60 3.89 -3.99 1.73
CA PHE A 60 4.21 -3.70 0.34
C PHE A 60 5.28 -2.61 0.20
N ILE A 61 5.22 -1.58 1.05
CA ILE A 61 6.28 -0.57 1.07
C ILE A 61 7.60 -1.18 1.51
N ASP A 62 7.62 -1.94 2.60
CA ASP A 62 8.85 -2.53 3.16
C ASP A 62 9.55 -3.51 2.22
N PHE A 63 8.78 -4.38 1.56
CA PHE A 63 9.37 -5.48 0.79
C PHE A 63 9.48 -5.19 -0.71
N ILE A 64 8.71 -4.23 -1.25
CA ILE A 64 8.66 -3.97 -2.70
C ILE A 64 9.01 -2.52 -3.03
N SER A 65 8.25 -1.55 -2.52
CA SER A 65 8.41 -0.15 -2.98
C SER A 65 9.70 0.49 -2.46
N HIS A 66 10.04 0.31 -1.19
CA HIS A 66 11.20 0.93 -0.58
C HIS A 66 12.52 0.43 -1.20
N PRO A 67 12.78 -0.89 -1.33
CA PRO A 67 14.00 -1.36 -1.98
C PRO A 67 14.16 -0.83 -3.43
N LEU A 68 13.04 -0.71 -4.16
CA LEU A 68 13.03 -0.16 -5.52
C LEU A 68 13.38 1.33 -5.54
N TRP A 69 12.73 2.14 -4.69
CA TRP A 69 12.93 3.58 -4.65
C TRP A 69 14.28 3.97 -4.05
N GLU A 70 14.80 3.22 -3.09
CA GLU A 70 16.13 3.39 -2.50
C GLU A 70 17.21 3.22 -3.57
N THR A 71 17.18 2.08 -4.28
CA THR A 71 18.12 1.82 -5.39
C THR A 71 18.02 2.86 -6.50
N TRP A 72 16.81 3.35 -6.80
CA TRP A 72 16.62 4.42 -7.77
C TRP A 72 17.21 5.75 -7.27
N SER A 73 17.03 6.07 -5.99
CA SER A 73 17.55 7.30 -5.40
C SER A 73 19.07 7.35 -5.40
N ASP A 74 19.74 6.22 -5.10
CA ASP A 74 21.19 6.11 -5.20
C ASP A 74 21.68 6.42 -6.62
N LEU A 75 20.99 5.91 -7.64
CA LEU A 75 21.35 6.12 -9.05
C LEU A 75 21.26 7.59 -9.47
N VAL A 76 20.26 8.32 -8.99
CA VAL A 76 19.99 9.70 -9.42
C VAL A 76 20.27 10.73 -8.33
N HIS A 77 21.06 10.36 -7.32
CA HIS A 77 21.29 11.19 -6.16
C HIS A 77 21.79 12.60 -6.54
N PRO A 78 21.24 13.69 -5.95
CA PRO A 78 20.21 13.73 -4.90
C PRO A 78 18.77 13.89 -5.41
N ALA A 79 18.52 13.72 -6.71
CA ALA A 79 17.28 14.16 -7.36
C ALA A 79 16.00 13.47 -6.86
N ALA A 80 16.08 12.27 -6.30
CA ALA A 80 14.92 11.51 -5.82
C ALA A 80 14.75 11.52 -4.29
N GLN A 81 15.53 12.30 -3.54
CA GLN A 81 15.46 12.31 -2.07
C GLN A 81 14.06 12.62 -1.54
N GLY A 82 13.38 13.63 -2.12
CA GLY A 82 12.01 13.98 -1.73
C GLY A 82 10.97 12.88 -2.01
N ILE A 83 11.27 11.96 -2.94
CA ILE A 83 10.40 10.81 -3.21
C ILE A 83 10.53 9.78 -2.07
N LEU A 84 11.75 9.53 -1.58
CA LEU A 84 11.97 8.65 -0.43
C LEU A 84 11.33 9.20 0.85
N GLU A 85 11.46 10.51 1.09
CA GLU A 85 10.83 11.16 2.25
C GLU A 85 9.30 11.00 2.24
N LEU A 86 8.66 11.16 1.07
CA LEU A 86 7.22 10.94 0.91
C LEU A 86 6.84 9.46 1.12
N LEU A 87 7.65 8.53 0.60
CA LEU A 87 7.43 7.10 0.77
C LEU A 87 7.47 6.70 2.25
N GLU A 88 8.48 7.16 2.99
CA GLU A 88 8.63 6.93 4.43
C GLU A 88 7.49 7.55 5.23
N TYR A 89 7.10 8.79 4.90
CA TYR A 89 5.95 9.46 5.51
C TYR A 89 4.67 8.64 5.35
N ASN A 90 4.37 8.21 4.13
CA ASN A 90 3.18 7.42 3.81
C ASN A 90 3.19 6.05 4.52
N ARG A 91 4.34 5.39 4.56
CA ARG A 91 4.52 4.13 5.30
C ARG A 91 4.18 4.31 6.78
N ASN A 92 4.74 5.35 7.41
CA ASN A 92 4.52 5.64 8.82
C ASN A 92 3.07 6.03 9.11
N TRP A 93 2.40 6.72 8.18
CA TRP A 93 0.98 7.00 8.30
C TRP A 93 0.13 5.72 8.37
N TYR A 94 0.34 4.78 7.44
CA TYR A 94 -0.34 3.47 7.48
C TYR A 94 0.04 2.64 8.71
N PHE A 95 1.31 2.68 9.13
CA PHE A 95 1.76 2.00 10.34
C PHE A 95 1.04 2.53 11.59
N ASN A 96 0.87 3.85 11.70
CA ASN A 96 0.20 4.48 12.82
C ASN A 96 -1.31 4.18 12.86
N LEU A 97 -1.96 4.02 11.70
CA LEU A 97 -3.37 3.63 11.65
C LEU A 97 -3.60 2.28 12.33
N ILE A 98 -2.77 1.28 12.02
CA ILE A 98 -2.83 -0.06 12.62
C ILE A 98 -2.79 0.03 14.15
N HIS A 99 -1.84 0.80 14.69
CA HIS A 99 -1.64 0.92 16.14
C HIS A 99 -2.66 1.87 16.82
N SER A 100 -3.38 2.68 16.05
CA SER A 100 -4.47 3.49 16.58
C SER A 100 -5.76 2.68 16.77
N GLU A 101 -5.99 1.69 15.89
CA GLU A 101 -7.12 0.76 15.98
C GLU A 101 -6.95 -0.24 17.13
N ASP A 102 -5.73 -0.77 17.33
CA ASP A 102 -5.44 -1.69 18.44
C ASP A 102 -5.73 -1.06 19.82
N LYS A 103 -5.56 0.26 19.97
CA LYS A 103 -5.86 0.97 21.23
C LYS A 103 -7.36 1.21 21.48
N ALA A 104 -8.17 1.22 20.42
CA ALA A 104 -9.61 1.43 20.52
C ALA A 104 -10.34 0.15 20.94
N ASP A 105 -9.81 -1.02 20.58
CA ASP A 105 -10.41 -2.33 20.93
C ASP A 105 -10.11 -2.72 22.39
N ASP A 106 -8.95 -2.32 22.93
CA ASP A 106 -8.56 -2.55 24.34
C ASP A 106 -9.28 -1.64 25.36
N SER A 107 -10.09 -0.67 24.90
CA SER A 107 -10.76 0.32 25.76
C SER A 107 -12.28 0.14 25.88
N ASN A 108 -12.81 -1.02 25.47
CA ASN A 108 -14.22 -1.42 25.55
C ASN A 108 -14.43 -2.66 26.43
#